data_AF-A0A662QS84-F1
#
_entry.id   AF-A0A662QS84-F1
#
_cell.length_a   1.000
_cell.length_b   1.000
_cell.length_c   1.000
_cell.angle_alpha   90.00
_cell.angle_beta   90.00
_cell.angle_gamma   90.00
#
_symmetry.space_group_name_H-M   'P 1'
#
loop_
_entity.id
_entity.type
_entity.pdbx_description
1 polymer ?
#
loop_
_entity_poly.entity_id
_entity_poly.type
_entity_poly.pdbx_seq_one_letter_code
_entity_poly.pdbx_strand_id
1 'polypeptide(L)'
;MAILGINYTKLDIEAKNKPYANLSINTTPKIEAVNKTQIQTGKNAIPILVVDFSFNSSFTPEIGQINLNGNIVFQPKNEEASMAEWTKNNKLPPEEEAEIINYLFVKVTPFALFLSEVFRLPPIIALPKMELKKEEVKKKEAAKETKKSKKK
;
A
#
# COMPACT_ATOMS: atom_id res chain seq x y z
N MET A 1 11.41 -17.40 -9.18
CA MET A 1 10.99 -16.74 -7.93
C MET A 1 9.50 -16.60 -8.02
N ALA A 2 8.81 -16.87 -6.92
CA ALA A 2 7.37 -16.74 -6.89
C ALA A 2 6.93 -16.40 -5.47
N ILE A 3 6.08 -15.38 -5.36
CA ILE A 3 5.33 -15.15 -4.13
C ILE A 3 4.09 -16.04 -4.17
N LEU A 4 4.04 -16.98 -3.23
CA LEU A 4 3.00 -18.01 -3.15
C LEU A 4 1.74 -17.49 -2.43
N GLY A 5 1.90 -16.53 -1.51
CA GLY A 5 0.77 -15.95 -0.79
C GLY A 5 1.18 -14.91 0.25
N ILE A 6 0.15 -14.30 0.83
CA ILE A 6 0.23 -13.32 1.92
C ILE A 6 -0.82 -13.64 2.97
N ASN A 7 -0.48 -13.46 4.23
CA ASN A 7 -1.41 -13.56 5.35
C ASN A 7 -1.22 -12.38 6.30
N TYR A 8 -2.30 -11.92 6.93
CA TYR A 8 -2.28 -10.83 7.91
C TYR A 8 -2.34 -11.43 9.31
N THR A 9 -1.44 -10.99 10.19
CA THR A 9 -1.34 -11.51 11.57
C THR A 9 -1.90 -10.52 12.59
N LYS A 10 -1.72 -9.22 12.36
CA LYS A 10 -2.25 -8.16 13.22
C LYS A 10 -2.65 -6.94 12.41
N LEU A 11 -3.77 -6.34 12.79
CA LEU A 11 -4.24 -5.06 12.28
C LEU A 11 -4.47 -4.15 13.48
N ASP A 12 -3.86 -2.98 13.46
CA ASP A 12 -4.00 -1.97 14.52
C ASP A 12 -4.20 -0.60 13.85
N ILE A 13 -5.34 0.02 14.14
CA ILE A 13 -5.82 1.21 13.46
C ILE A 13 -6.29 2.19 14.52
N GLU A 14 -5.72 3.38 14.49
CA GLU A 14 -6.04 4.43 15.44
C GLU A 14 -6.44 5.67 14.66
N ALA A 15 -7.64 6.19 14.93
CA ALA A 15 -8.11 7.45 14.40
C ALA A 15 -8.31 8.45 15.53
N LYS A 16 -7.73 9.64 15.38
CA LYS A 16 -7.81 10.74 16.34
C LYS A 16 -8.64 11.88 15.73
N ASN A 17 -9.48 12.50 16.55
CA ASN A 17 -10.31 13.64 16.14
C ASN A 17 -9.48 14.95 16.12
N LYS A 18 -8.48 15.03 15.23
CA LYS A 18 -7.71 16.26 14.98
C LYS A 18 -8.02 16.81 13.58
N PRO A 19 -8.08 18.15 13.41
CA PRO A 19 -8.32 18.76 12.11
C PRO A 19 -7.18 18.47 11.12
N TYR A 20 -7.52 18.27 9.84
CA TYR A 20 -6.60 17.93 8.74
C TYR A 20 -5.70 19.11 8.27
N ALA A 21 -5.19 19.93 9.17
CA ALA A 21 -4.27 21.02 8.83
C ALA A 21 -2.83 20.47 8.62
N ASN A 22 -2.17 20.84 7.53
CA ASN A 22 -0.79 20.46 7.20
C ASN A 22 -0.54 18.94 7.19
N LEU A 23 -1.37 18.21 6.45
CA LEU A 23 -1.33 16.76 6.35
C LEU A 23 -0.01 16.26 5.71
N SER A 24 0.72 15.41 6.44
CA SER A 24 1.82 14.61 5.90
C SER A 24 1.56 13.13 6.17
N ILE A 25 1.76 12.30 5.15
CA ILE A 25 1.53 10.86 5.20
C ILE A 25 2.86 10.17 4.93
N ASN A 26 3.29 9.33 5.87
CA ASN A 26 4.45 8.47 5.68
C ASN A 26 4.02 7.01 5.74
N THR A 27 4.22 6.30 4.64
CA THR A 27 3.92 4.89 4.50
C THR A 27 5.21 4.13 4.21
N THR A 28 5.60 3.24 5.12
CA THR A 28 6.84 2.46 5.00
C THR A 28 6.56 0.97 5.20
N PRO A 29 6.69 0.12 4.17
CA PRO A 29 6.80 -1.32 4.33
C PRO A 29 8.19 -1.70 4.84
N LYS A 30 8.26 -2.70 5.71
CA LYS A 30 9.51 -3.28 6.22
C LYS A 30 9.41 -4.79 6.32
N ILE A 31 10.55 -5.45 6.13
CA ILE A 31 10.72 -6.88 6.41
C ILE A 31 11.29 -6.98 7.82
N GLU A 32 10.60 -7.70 8.71
CA GLU A 32 10.94 -7.83 10.13
C GLU A 32 11.72 -9.11 10.41
N ALA A 33 11.31 -10.22 9.79
CA ALA A 33 11.97 -11.51 9.97
C ALA A 33 11.85 -12.38 8.72
N VAL A 34 12.79 -13.32 8.58
CA VAL A 34 12.78 -14.32 7.52
C VAL A 34 13.05 -15.68 8.13
N ASN A 35 12.13 -16.63 7.90
CA ASN A 35 12.21 -17.99 8.41
C ASN A 35 12.20 -18.99 7.26
N LYS A 36 13.07 -20.01 7.34
CA LYS A 36 13.09 -21.13 6.39
C LYS A 36 12.00 -22.13 6.73
N THR A 37 11.28 -22.58 5.71
CA THR A 37 10.38 -23.73 5.84
C THR A 37 10.25 -24.45 4.50
N GLN A 38 9.46 -25.51 4.46
CA GLN A 38 9.23 -26.30 3.26
C GLN A 38 7.75 -26.63 3.14
N ILE A 39 7.23 -26.59 1.92
CA ILE A 39 5.89 -27.10 1.60
C ILE A 39 6.04 -28.48 1.01
N GLN A 40 5.36 -29.46 1.61
CA GLN A 40 5.27 -30.80 1.05
C GLN A 40 4.22 -30.82 -0.07
N THR A 41 4.63 -31.20 -1.27
CA THR A 41 3.73 -31.46 -2.40
C THR A 41 3.92 -32.89 -2.90
N GLY A 42 3.01 -33.77 -2.46
CA GLY A 42 3.12 -35.21 -2.69
C GLY A 42 4.39 -35.78 -2.06
N LYS A 43 5.35 -36.22 -2.90
CA LYS A 43 6.65 -36.76 -2.45
C LYS A 43 7.78 -35.72 -2.46
N ASN A 44 7.53 -34.53 -2.97
CA ASN A 44 8.56 -33.50 -3.14
C ASN A 44 8.40 -32.42 -2.06
N ALA A 45 9.52 -31.97 -1.51
CA ALA A 45 9.58 -30.81 -0.64
C ALA A 45 10.03 -29.59 -1.44
N ILE A 46 9.27 -28.50 -1.38
CA ILE A 46 9.64 -27.23 -2.00
C ILE A 46 10.14 -26.29 -0.88
N PRO A 47 11.41 -25.84 -0.94
CA PRO A 47 11.93 -24.86 0.01
C PRO A 47 11.26 -23.50 -0.19
N ILE A 48 10.86 -22.88 0.90
CA ILE A 48 10.22 -21.57 0.92
C ILE A 48 10.72 -20.74 2.10
N LEU A 49 10.59 -19.43 1.98
CA LEU A 49 10.83 -18.47 3.04
C LEU A 49 9.50 -17.88 3.50
N VAL A 50 9.29 -17.85 4.81
CA VAL A 50 8.22 -17.09 5.44
C VAL A 50 8.82 -15.77 5.88
N VAL A 51 8.37 -14.69 5.25
CA VAL A 51 8.89 -13.34 5.45
C VAL A 51 7.86 -12.56 6.24
N ASP A 52 8.14 -12.28 7.51
CA ASP A 52 7.31 -11.42 8.34
C ASP A 52 7.52 -9.97 7.93
N PHE A 53 6.43 -9.23 7.76
CA PHE A 53 6.47 -7.83 7.35
C PHE A 53 5.67 -6.94 8.30
N SER A 54 6.05 -5.66 8.31
CA SER A 54 5.27 -4.57 8.88
C SER A 54 4.99 -3.53 7.80
N PHE A 55 3.79 -2.96 7.84
CA PHE A 55 3.37 -1.86 6.98
C PHE A 55 2.75 -0.80 7.88
N ASN A 56 3.47 0.29 8.08
CA ASN A 56 3.04 1.42 8.88
C ASN A 56 2.71 2.60 7.98
N SER A 57 1.50 3.15 8.15
CA SER A 57 1.10 4.43 7.59
C SER A 57 0.73 5.38 8.72
N SER A 58 1.44 6.50 8.82
CA SER A 58 1.25 7.51 9.87
C SER A 58 0.78 8.83 9.29
N PHE A 59 -0.17 9.48 9.96
CA PHE A 59 -0.80 10.73 9.52
C PHE A 59 -0.45 11.86 10.48
N THR A 60 0.32 12.84 9.99
CA THR A 60 0.76 14.02 10.77
C THR A 60 -0.11 15.24 10.44
N PRO A 61 -0.50 16.07 11.42
CA PRO A 61 -0.20 16.01 12.85
C PRO A 61 -1.11 15.06 13.63
N GLU A 62 -0.59 13.87 13.95
CA GLU A 62 -1.16 12.86 14.84
C GLU A 62 -2.68 12.62 14.65
N ILE A 63 -3.09 12.53 13.38
CA ILE A 63 -4.49 12.31 12.96
C ILE A 63 -4.85 10.84 13.12
N GLY A 64 -3.86 9.96 13.03
CA GLY A 64 -4.03 8.53 13.21
C GLY A 64 -2.84 7.74 12.70
N GLN A 65 -2.97 6.42 12.75
CA GLN A 65 -2.02 5.47 12.20
C GLN A 65 -2.72 4.18 11.77
N ILE A 66 -2.14 3.53 10.77
CA ILE A 66 -2.52 2.20 10.31
C ILE A 66 -1.26 1.33 10.39
N ASN A 67 -1.33 0.29 11.21
CA ASN A 67 -0.28 -0.70 11.40
C ASN A 67 -0.81 -2.06 10.95
N LEU A 68 -0.22 -2.61 9.90
CA LEU A 68 -0.53 -3.93 9.40
C LEU A 68 0.71 -4.80 9.52
N ASN A 69 0.55 -5.94 10.19
CA ASN A 69 1.58 -6.97 10.27
C ASN A 69 1.06 -8.23 9.60
N GLY A 70 1.99 -8.98 9.01
CA GLY A 70 1.66 -10.21 8.34
C GLY A 70 2.89 -10.97 7.96
N ASN A 71 2.69 -12.00 7.14
CA ASN A 71 3.77 -12.73 6.52
C ASN A 71 3.49 -13.02 5.05
N ILE A 72 4.57 -13.14 4.29
CA ILE A 72 4.59 -13.52 2.88
C ILE A 72 5.25 -14.89 2.78
N VAL A 73 4.65 -15.76 1.98
CA VAL A 73 5.26 -17.02 1.59
C VAL A 73 5.96 -16.82 0.26
N PHE A 74 7.29 -16.91 0.25
CA PHE A 74 8.14 -16.63 -0.89
C PHE A 74 8.99 -17.84 -1.27
N GLN A 75 9.09 -18.15 -2.55
CA GLN A 75 9.97 -19.18 -3.08
C GLN A 75 11.25 -18.54 -3.66
N PRO A 76 12.40 -18.64 -2.95
CA PRO A 76 13.66 -18.06 -3.41
C PRO A 76 14.25 -18.86 -4.59
N LYS A 77 15.15 -18.24 -5.35
CA LYS A 77 15.97 -18.97 -6.35
C LYS A 77 16.97 -19.90 -5.66
N ASN A 78 17.55 -19.44 -4.56
CA ASN A 78 18.53 -20.17 -3.76
C ASN A 78 18.33 -19.83 -2.28
N GLU A 79 17.62 -20.70 -1.56
CA GLU A 79 17.27 -20.52 -0.15
C GLU A 79 18.49 -20.33 0.76
N GLU A 80 19.58 -21.05 0.51
CA GLU A 80 20.79 -20.96 1.33
C GLU A 80 21.45 -19.59 1.19
N ALA A 81 21.57 -19.09 -0.05
CA ALA A 81 22.16 -17.77 -0.32
C ALA A 81 21.31 -16.65 0.30
N SER A 82 19.99 -16.70 0.13
CA SER A 82 19.07 -15.68 0.69
C SER A 82 19.17 -15.60 2.21
N MET A 83 19.30 -16.74 2.88
CA MET A 83 19.36 -16.79 4.34
C MET A 83 20.74 -16.51 4.90
N ALA A 84 21.81 -16.80 4.15
CA ALA A 84 23.15 -16.34 4.50
C ALA A 84 23.21 -14.80 4.48
N GLU A 85 22.65 -14.17 3.45
CA GLU A 85 22.58 -12.71 3.34
C GLU A 85 21.71 -12.10 4.46
N TRP A 86 20.55 -12.69 4.73
CA TRP A 86 19.68 -12.26 5.83
C TRP A 86 20.39 -12.31 7.18
N THR A 87 21.06 -13.43 7.49
CA THR A 87 21.76 -13.60 8.77
C THR A 87 22.94 -12.63 8.93
N LYS A 88 23.60 -12.28 7.83
CA LYS A 88 24.76 -11.39 7.83
C LYS A 88 24.37 -9.91 7.90
N ASN A 89 23.36 -9.51 7.14
CA ASN A 89 23.06 -8.11 6.84
C ASN A 89 21.65 -7.68 7.26
N ASN A 90 20.81 -8.59 7.78
CA ASN A 90 19.36 -8.38 8.00
C ASN A 90 18.66 -7.85 6.75
N LYS A 91 19.10 -8.31 5.58
CA LYS A 91 18.54 -7.97 4.27
C LYS A 91 18.51 -9.19 3.39
N LEU A 92 17.50 -9.28 2.55
CA LEU A 92 17.46 -10.29 1.50
C LEU A 92 18.34 -9.85 0.32
N PRO A 93 18.68 -10.75 -0.61
CA PRO A 93 19.28 -10.37 -1.86
C PRO A 93 18.49 -9.22 -2.52
N PRO A 94 19.13 -8.19 -3.11
CA PRO A 94 18.44 -6.99 -3.58
C PRO A 94 17.28 -7.25 -4.55
N GLU A 95 17.40 -8.26 -5.42
CA GLU A 95 16.31 -8.67 -6.32
C GLU A 95 15.09 -9.20 -5.56
N GLU A 96 15.31 -10.04 -4.55
CA GLU A 96 14.24 -10.67 -3.76
C GLU A 96 13.58 -9.65 -2.83
N GLU A 97 14.36 -8.78 -2.21
CA GLU A 97 13.85 -7.68 -1.37
C GLU A 97 12.97 -6.72 -2.19
N ALA A 98 13.44 -6.30 -3.38
CA ALA A 98 12.65 -5.46 -4.26
C ALA A 98 11.34 -6.13 -4.70
N GLU A 99 11.37 -7.43 -5.02
CA GLU A 99 10.17 -8.19 -5.38
C GLU A 99 9.15 -8.21 -4.24
N ILE A 100 9.58 -8.52 -3.02
CA ILE A 100 8.72 -8.57 -1.83
C ILE A 100 8.14 -7.19 -1.50
N ILE A 101 8.97 -6.15 -1.50
CA ILE A 101 8.53 -4.78 -1.21
C ILE A 101 7.52 -4.28 -2.24
N ASN A 102 7.77 -4.52 -3.53
CA ASN A 102 6.83 -4.15 -4.60
C ASN A 102 5.51 -4.90 -4.45
N TYR A 103 5.57 -6.19 -4.11
CA TYR A 103 4.36 -6.98 -3.87
C TYR A 103 3.56 -6.46 -2.68
N LEU A 104 4.23 -6.07 -1.59
CA LEU A 104 3.60 -5.42 -0.44
C LEU A 104 2.90 -4.12 -0.86
N PHE A 105 3.54 -3.28 -1.68
CA PHE A 105 2.88 -2.09 -2.20
C PHE A 105 1.62 -2.41 -3.01
N VAL A 106 1.68 -3.41 -3.88
CA VAL A 106 0.54 -3.79 -4.74
C VAL A 106 -0.61 -4.41 -3.94
N LYS A 107 -0.34 -5.20 -2.91
CA LYS A 107 -1.37 -5.92 -2.14
C LYS A 107 -1.84 -5.21 -0.89
N VAL A 108 -0.93 -4.61 -0.14
CA VAL A 108 -1.23 -4.00 1.18
C VAL A 108 -1.71 -2.56 1.02
N THR A 109 -1.20 -1.79 0.06
CA THR A 109 -1.65 -0.39 -0.13
C THR A 109 -3.14 -0.28 -0.44
N PRO A 110 -3.74 -1.04 -1.38
CA PRO A 110 -5.18 -0.95 -1.62
C PRO A 110 -6.01 -1.32 -0.38
N PHE A 111 -5.54 -2.31 0.39
CA PHE A 111 -6.21 -2.72 1.62
C PHE A 111 -6.11 -1.65 2.71
N ALA A 112 -4.94 -1.04 2.91
CA ALA A 112 -4.75 0.07 3.83
C ALA A 112 -5.53 1.33 3.41
N LEU A 113 -5.67 1.58 2.10
CA LEU A 113 -6.53 2.64 1.58
C LEU A 113 -8.00 2.39 1.92
N PHE A 114 -8.48 1.16 1.75
CA PHE A 114 -9.84 0.78 2.17
C PHE A 114 -10.03 0.99 3.68
N LEU A 115 -9.07 0.57 4.50
CA LEU A 115 -9.12 0.80 5.95
C LEU A 115 -9.13 2.30 6.29
N SER A 116 -8.35 3.13 5.59
CA SER A 116 -8.40 4.57 5.81
C SER A 116 -9.79 5.15 5.56
N GLU A 117 -10.52 4.65 4.56
CA GLU A 117 -11.88 5.10 4.28
C GLU A 117 -12.85 4.67 5.39
N VAL A 118 -12.78 3.41 5.82
CA VAL A 118 -13.63 2.86 6.89
C VAL A 118 -13.46 3.63 8.20
N PHE A 119 -12.21 3.96 8.55
CA PHE A 119 -11.87 4.69 9.79
C PHE A 119 -11.87 6.21 9.62
N ARG A 120 -12.31 6.73 8.46
CA ARG A 120 -12.34 8.16 8.13
C ARG A 120 -10.99 8.87 8.29
N LEU A 121 -9.92 8.14 8.02
CA LEU A 121 -8.57 8.68 7.89
C LEU A 121 -8.36 9.23 6.47
N PRO A 122 -7.37 10.10 6.26
CA PRO A 122 -7.00 10.55 4.93
C PRO A 122 -6.58 9.39 4.04
N PRO A 123 -6.76 9.49 2.70
CA PRO A 123 -6.22 8.51 1.77
C PRO A 123 -4.70 8.43 1.89
N ILE A 124 -4.16 7.22 2.07
CA ILE A 124 -2.70 6.99 2.20
C ILE A 124 -1.90 7.27 0.92
N ILE A 125 -2.59 7.44 -0.20
CA ILE A 125 -2.02 7.80 -1.51
C ILE A 125 -2.87 8.92 -2.13
N ALA A 126 -2.23 9.74 -2.97
CA ALA A 126 -2.95 10.74 -3.74
C ALA A 126 -3.83 10.05 -4.79
N LEU A 127 -5.15 10.19 -4.65
CA LEU A 127 -6.09 9.68 -5.63
C LEU A 127 -6.20 10.64 -6.82
N PRO A 128 -6.33 10.12 -8.05
CA PRO A 128 -6.59 10.95 -9.21
C PRO A 128 -7.92 11.67 -9.04
N LYS A 129 -7.92 12.98 -9.24
CA LYS A 129 -9.13 13.80 -9.22
C LYS A 129 -9.54 14.11 -10.64
N MET A 130 -10.82 13.88 -10.96
CA MET A 130 -11.40 14.35 -12.21
C MET A 130 -11.60 15.85 -12.13
N GLU A 131 -10.79 16.61 -12.86
CA GLU A 131 -11.03 18.04 -13.03
C GLU A 131 -12.02 18.25 -14.17
N LEU A 132 -13.18 18.83 -13.85
CA LEU A 132 -14.08 19.33 -14.89
C LEU A 132 -13.39 20.52 -15.57
N LYS A 133 -13.00 20.35 -16.84
CA LYS A 133 -12.52 21.46 -17.67
C LYS A 133 -13.57 22.58 -17.66
N LYS A 134 -13.23 23.72 -17.07
CA LYS A 134 -14.08 24.93 -16.97
C LYS A 134 -14.25 25.65 -18.32
N GLU A 135 -14.44 24.95 -19.43
CA GLU A 135 -14.61 25.58 -20.75
C GLU A 135 -16.06 25.59 -21.28
N GLU A 136 -17.00 24.85 -20.69
CA GLU A 136 -18.38 24.81 -21.23
C GLU A 136 -19.43 25.63 -20.47
N VAL A 137 -19.14 26.13 -19.26
CA VAL A 137 -20.13 26.93 -18.50
C VAL A 137 -20.25 28.36 -19.04
N LYS A 138 -19.15 28.96 -19.56
CA LYS A 138 -19.21 30.31 -20.14
C LYS A 138 -19.91 30.40 -21.50
N LYS A 139 -19.99 29.30 -22.27
CA LYS A 139 -20.65 29.31 -23.60
C LYS A 139 -22.17 29.19 -23.53
N LYS A 140 -22.73 28.63 -22.45
CA LYS A 140 -24.19 28.54 -22.25
C LYS A 140 -24.81 29.80 -21.63
N GLU A 141 -24.05 30.60 -20.89
CA GLU A 141 -24.53 31.90 -20.37
C GLU A 141 -24.52 33.00 -21.44
N ALA A 142 -23.48 33.09 -22.29
CA ALA A 142 -23.42 34.07 -23.38
C ALA A 142 -24.50 33.85 -24.48
N ALA A 143 -24.98 32.62 -24.66
CA ALA A 143 -26.05 32.31 -25.61
C ALA A 143 -27.48 32.62 -25.09
N LYS A 144 -27.65 32.83 -23.77
CA LYS A 144 -28.93 33.25 -23.18
C LYS A 144 -29.13 34.77 -23.21
N GLU A 145 -28.06 35.56 -23.15
CA GLU A 145 -28.15 37.03 -23.22
C GLU A 145 -28.37 37.55 -24.66
N THR A 146 -27.78 36.92 -25.68
CA THR A 146 -27.96 37.34 -27.09
C THR A 146 -29.35 37.04 -27.67
N LYS A 147 -30.15 36.16 -27.05
CA LYS A 147 -31.55 35.92 -27.46
C LYS A 147 -32.57 36.84 -26.76
N LYS A 148 -32.20 37.54 -25.69
CA LYS A 148 -33.08 38.52 -25.02
C LYS A 148 -33.00 39.93 -25.62
N SER A 149 -31.89 40.33 -26.24
CA SER A 149 -31.77 41.67 -26.86
C SER A 149 -32.35 41.79 -28.27
N LYS A 150 -32.73 40.68 -28.93
CA LYS A 150 -33.34 40.68 -30.27
C LYS A 150 -34.88 40.61 -30.28
N LYS A 151 -35.53 40.70 -29.13
CA LYS A 151 -37.01 40.56 -29.00
C LYS A 151 -37.67 41.75 -28.26
N LYS A 152 -37.01 42.90 -28.21
CA LYS A 152 -37.57 44.16 -27.71
C LYS A 152 -37.47 45.22 -28.79
#